data_AF-A0A090GAJ3-F1
#
_entry.id   AF-A0A090GAJ3-F1
#
_cell.length_a   1.000
_cell.length_b   1.000
_cell.length_c   1.000
_cell.angle_alpha   90.00
_cell.angle_beta   90.00
_cell.angle_gamma   90.00
#
_symmetry.space_group_name_H-M   'P 1'
#
loop_
_entity.id
_entity.type
_entity.pdbx_description
1 polymer ?
#
loop_
_entity_poly.entity_id
_entity_poly.type
_entity_poly.pdbx_seq_one_letter_code
_entity_poly.pdbx_strand_id
1 'polypeptide(L)'
;MVRLAAYDYRELGKLLRAKLNEDGRGWRVCAGDIGVSASDLSRICNGQSVSAPKVIAVCDWLRLSFRAFYLPPPAVPRPEIAEMFHGKSTETERWVDV
;
A
#
# COMPACT_ATOMS: atom_id res chain seq x y z
N MET A 1 -24.40 -0.12 2.59
CA MET A 1 -23.34 -1.05 2.13
C MET A 1 -22.00 -0.48 2.60
N VAL A 2 -21.19 -1.24 3.36
CA VAL A 2 -19.89 -0.75 3.86
C VAL A 2 -18.90 -0.72 2.70
N ARG A 3 -18.26 0.43 2.44
CA ARG A 3 -17.24 0.55 1.38
C ARG A 3 -15.96 -0.16 1.83
N LEU A 4 -15.46 -1.11 1.05
CA LEU A 4 -14.18 -1.76 1.35
C LEU A 4 -13.00 -0.81 1.07
N ALA A 5 -11.86 -1.08 1.71
CA ALA A 5 -10.60 -0.39 1.43
C ALA A 5 -10.20 -0.62 -0.04
N ALA A 6 -9.70 0.41 -0.71
CA ALA A 6 -9.35 0.36 -2.13
C ALA A 6 -8.15 1.27 -2.45
N TYR A 7 -7.75 1.27 -3.73
CA TYR A 7 -6.87 2.30 -4.29
C TYR A 7 -7.62 3.08 -5.37
N ASP A 8 -7.29 4.37 -5.55
CA ASP A 8 -7.72 5.13 -6.73
C ASP A 8 -6.89 4.74 -7.94
N TYR A 9 -7.32 3.66 -8.60
CA TYR A 9 -6.73 3.18 -9.85
C TYR A 9 -6.94 4.14 -11.03
N ARG A 10 -7.87 5.11 -10.95
CA ARG A 10 -8.11 6.06 -12.06
C ARG A 10 -7.01 7.12 -12.08
N GLU A 11 -6.71 7.72 -10.93
CA GLU A 11 -5.61 8.69 -10.83
C GLU A 11 -4.24 8.01 -10.97
N LEU A 12 -4.04 6.84 -10.35
CA LEU A 12 -2.81 6.07 -10.54
C LEU A 12 -2.61 5.67 -12.02
N GLY A 13 -3.67 5.20 -12.70
CA GLY A 13 -3.62 4.81 -14.10
C GLY A 13 -3.33 5.97 -15.06
N LYS A 14 -3.85 7.17 -14.78
CA LYS A 14 -3.51 8.39 -15.54
C LYS A 14 -2.02 8.73 -15.44
N LEU A 15 -1.48 8.78 -14.22
CA LEU A 15 -0.08 9.14 -13.95
C LEU A 15 0.88 8.09 -14.51
N LEU A 16 0.57 6.80 -14.33
CA LEU A 16 1.30 5.70 -14.93
C LEU A 16 1.33 5.82 -16.46
N ARG A 17 0.17 6.07 -17.10
CA ARG A 17 0.10 6.19 -18.56
C ARG A 17 0.86 7.41 -19.10
N ALA A 18 0.82 8.53 -18.39
CA ALA A 18 1.64 9.70 -18.74
C ALA A 18 3.14 9.34 -18.69
N LYS A 19 3.60 8.72 -17.60
CA LYS A 19 5.01 8.32 -17.46
C LYS A 19 5.48 7.29 -18.49
N LEU A 20 4.65 6.30 -18.81
CA LEU A 20 4.94 5.30 -19.85
C LEU A 20 5.02 5.92 -21.25
N ASN A 21 4.23 6.96 -21.52
CA ASN A 21 4.28 7.71 -22.79
C ASN A 21 5.52 8.62 -22.87
N GLU A 22 5.93 9.24 -21.76
CA GLU A 22 7.17 10.03 -21.67
C GLU A 22 8.44 9.18 -21.85
N ASP A 23 8.45 7.96 -21.29
CA ASP A 23 9.60 7.06 -21.30
C ASP A 23 9.89 6.51 -22.72
N GLY A 24 8.84 6.13 -23.46
CA GLY A 24 8.95 5.72 -24.86
C GLY A 24 9.61 4.35 -25.12
N ARG A 25 10.33 3.73 -24.16
CA ARG A 25 10.99 2.41 -24.31
C ARG A 25 10.00 1.24 -24.45
N GLY A 26 8.70 1.51 -24.27
CA GLY A 26 7.63 0.55 -24.46
C GLY A 26 7.27 -0.21 -23.18
N TRP A 27 6.01 -0.65 -23.12
CA TRP A 27 5.38 -1.12 -21.87
C TRP A 27 6.03 -2.37 -21.27
N ARG A 28 6.59 -3.26 -22.09
CA ARG A 28 7.27 -4.48 -21.61
C ARG A 28 8.60 -4.17 -20.91
N VAL A 29 9.35 -3.18 -21.40
CA VAL A 29 10.63 -2.77 -20.81
C VAL A 29 10.37 -2.13 -19.45
N CYS A 30 9.44 -1.16 -19.40
CA CYS A 30 9.05 -0.52 -18.14
C CYS A 30 8.49 -1.52 -17.12
N ALA A 31 7.69 -2.51 -17.56
CA ALA A 31 7.19 -3.56 -16.68
C ALA A 31 8.32 -4.39 -16.04
N GLY A 32 9.38 -4.68 -16.81
CA GLY A 32 10.60 -5.32 -16.31
C GLY A 32 11.30 -4.49 -15.23
N ASP A 33 11.52 -3.20 -15.50
CA ASP A 33 12.14 -2.25 -14.55
C ASP A 33 11.35 -2.13 -13.23
N ILE A 34 10.01 -2.22 -13.30
CA ILE A 34 9.11 -2.14 -12.13
C ILE A 34 8.99 -3.49 -11.40
N GLY A 35 9.34 -4.62 -12.05
CA GLY A 35 9.13 -5.96 -11.50
C GLY A 35 7.67 -6.46 -11.56
N VAL A 36 6.89 -6.00 -12.55
CA VAL A 36 5.49 -6.42 -12.78
C VAL A 36 5.27 -6.93 -14.21
N SER A 37 4.10 -7.49 -14.51
CA SER A 37 3.77 -7.85 -15.89
C SER A 37 3.20 -6.66 -16.67
N ALA A 38 3.43 -6.61 -18.00
CA ALA A 38 2.79 -5.62 -18.86
C ALA A 38 1.24 -5.69 -18.82
N SER A 39 0.69 -6.88 -18.51
CA SER A 39 -0.73 -7.08 -18.26
C SER A 39 -1.21 -6.37 -16.99
N ASP A 40 -0.40 -6.34 -15.93
CA ASP A 40 -0.73 -5.61 -14.70
C ASP A 40 -0.70 -4.09 -14.92
N LEU A 41 0.26 -3.57 -15.69
CA LEU A 41 0.25 -2.16 -16.11
C LEU A 41 -1.03 -1.82 -16.89
N SER A 42 -1.44 -2.69 -17.81
CA SER A 42 -2.71 -2.54 -18.54
C SER A 42 -3.93 -2.57 -17.63
N ARG A 43 -3.97 -3.46 -16.62
CA ARG A 43 -5.03 -3.46 -15.60
C ARG A 43 -5.13 -2.12 -14.88
N ILE A 44 -4.02 -1.62 -14.34
CA ILE A 44 -3.96 -0.35 -13.61
C ILE A 44 -4.40 0.82 -14.52
N CYS A 45 -3.87 0.91 -15.74
CA CYS A 45 -4.25 1.94 -16.72
C CYS A 45 -5.74 1.92 -17.12
N ASN A 46 -6.40 0.76 -17.02
CA ASN A 46 -7.84 0.59 -17.27
C ASN A 46 -8.69 0.67 -15.98
N GLY A 47 -8.12 1.05 -14.84
CA GLY A 47 -8.81 1.16 -13.56
C GLY A 47 -9.16 -0.19 -12.91
N GLN A 48 -8.61 -1.30 -13.38
CA GLN A 48 -8.81 -2.63 -12.81
C GLN A 48 -7.89 -2.86 -11.61
N SER A 49 -8.40 -3.57 -10.60
CA SER A 49 -7.66 -3.86 -9.38
C SER A 49 -6.51 -4.85 -9.58
N VAL A 50 -5.44 -4.66 -8.81
CA VAL A 50 -4.29 -5.57 -8.72
C VAL A 50 -3.91 -5.77 -7.24
N SER A 51 -2.96 -6.67 -6.97
CA SER A 51 -2.48 -6.88 -5.60
C SER A 51 -1.69 -5.68 -5.08
N ALA A 52 -1.79 -5.40 -3.77
CA ALA A 52 -1.14 -4.24 -3.14
C ALA A 52 0.38 -4.13 -3.42
N PRO A 53 1.19 -5.22 -3.45
CA PRO A 53 2.61 -5.13 -3.81
C PRO A 53 2.85 -4.55 -5.22
N LYS A 54 1.96 -4.81 -6.19
CA LYS A 54 2.06 -4.25 -7.55
C LYS A 54 1.77 -2.76 -7.58
N VAL A 55 0.81 -2.30 -6.74
CA VAL A 55 0.55 -0.86 -6.56
C VAL A 55 1.76 -0.17 -5.96
N ILE A 56 2.36 -0.76 -4.91
CA ILE A 56 3.56 -0.21 -4.26
C ILE A 56 4.73 -0.11 -5.25
N ALA A 57 5.07 -1.19 -5.97
CA ALA A 57 6.16 -1.18 -6.95
C ALA A 57 5.97 -0.12 -8.06
N VAL A 58 4.74 0.04 -8.56
CA VAL A 58 4.41 1.10 -9.53
C VAL A 58 4.55 2.50 -8.91
N CYS A 59 4.08 2.70 -7.68
CA CYS A 59 4.22 3.97 -6.97
C CYS A 59 5.69 4.33 -6.72
N ASP A 60 6.51 3.36 -6.31
CA ASP A 60 7.95 3.56 -6.06
C ASP A 60 8.69 3.95 -7.36
N TRP A 61 8.39 3.29 -8.48
CA TRP A 61 8.93 3.66 -9.80
C TRP A 61 8.49 5.06 -10.25
N LEU A 62 7.23 5.44 -10.00
CA LEU A 62 6.71 6.79 -10.23
C LEU A 62 7.25 7.84 -9.23
N ARG A 63 7.97 7.42 -8.17
CA ARG A 63 8.41 8.25 -7.03
C ARG A 63 7.25 8.94 -6.30
N LEU A 64 6.12 8.25 -6.20
CA LEU A 64 4.90 8.72 -5.54
C LEU A 64 4.59 7.85 -4.29
N SER A 65 3.95 8.44 -3.28
CA SER A 65 3.49 7.64 -2.14
C SER A 65 2.21 6.87 -2.48
N PHE A 66 2.23 5.54 -2.32
CA PHE A 66 1.02 4.71 -2.44
C PHE A 66 -0.12 5.17 -1.53
N ARG A 67 0.20 5.84 -0.40
CA ARG A 67 -0.80 6.38 0.54
C ARG A 67 -1.65 7.50 -0.07
N ALA A 68 -1.15 8.21 -1.08
CA ALA A 68 -1.91 9.25 -1.78
C ALA A 68 -3.11 8.68 -2.57
N PHE A 69 -3.01 7.42 -2.99
CA PHE A 69 -4.08 6.71 -3.71
C PHE A 69 -4.90 5.80 -2.80
N TYR A 70 -4.52 5.63 -1.53
CA TYR A 70 -5.19 4.71 -0.62
C TYR A 70 -6.54 5.28 -0.15
N LEU A 71 -7.62 4.56 -0.48
CA LEU A 71 -8.97 4.86 -0.05
C LEU A 71 -9.27 4.01 1.19
N PRO A 72 -9.23 4.56 2.42
CA PRO A 72 -9.55 3.80 3.62
C PRO A 72 -11.01 3.34 3.61
N PRO A 73 -11.34 2.26 4.34
CA PRO A 73 -12.73 1.93 4.62
C PRO A 73 -13.39 3.07 5.43
N PRO A 74 -14.72 3.21 5.41
CA PRO A 74 -15.40 4.22 6.22
C PRO A 74 -15.07 3.94 7.69
N ALA A 75 -14.89 5.00 8.46
CA ALA A 75 -14.50 4.89 9.86
C ALA A 75 -15.55 4.11 10.65
N VAL A 76 -15.27 2.82 10.89
CA VAL A 76 -15.90 2.10 11.98
C VAL A 76 -15.40 2.76 13.27
N PRO A 77 -16.27 3.15 14.21
CA PRO A 77 -15.83 3.63 15.52
C PRO A 77 -14.89 2.59 16.11
N ARG A 78 -13.61 2.94 16.21
CA ARG A 78 -12.65 2.10 16.91
C ARG A 78 -13.13 2.08 18.36
N PRO A 79 -13.47 0.92 18.95
CA PRO A 79 -13.60 0.87 20.40
C PRO A 79 -12.25 1.34 20.94
N GLU A 80 -12.28 2.38 21.76
CA GLU A 80 -11.06 2.93 22.35
C GLU A 80 -10.28 1.75 22.92
N ILE A 81 -9.00 1.65 22.54
CA ILE A 81 -8.12 0.62 23.09
C ILE A 81 -7.76 1.13 24.49
N ALA A 82 -8.74 1.07 25.38
CA ALA A 82 -8.60 1.44 26.77
C ALA A 82 -7.40 0.71 27.33
N GLU A 83 -6.66 1.41 28.18
CA GLU A 83 -5.32 1.08 28.66
C GLU A 83 -5.28 -0.24 29.46
N MET A 84 -5.42 -1.37 28.77
CA MET A 84 -5.56 -2.71 29.36
C MET A 84 -4.27 -3.53 29.33
N PHE A 85 -3.17 -2.95 28.85
CA PHE A 85 -1.83 -3.44 29.18
C PHE A 85 -1.32 -2.84 30.50
N HIS A 86 -2.13 -3.00 31.57
CA HIS A 86 -1.67 -2.82 32.94
C HIS A 86 -0.82 -4.02 33.38
N GLY A 87 0.28 -4.24 32.65
CA GLY A 87 1.31 -5.21 33.02
C GLY A 87 1.98 -4.74 34.30
N LYS A 88 1.52 -5.23 35.45
CA LYS A 88 2.19 -5.05 36.74
C LYS A 88 3.50 -5.85 36.74
N SER A 89 4.52 -5.28 36.10
CA SER A 89 5.91 -5.68 36.27
C SER A 89 6.40 -5.16 37.61
N THR A 90 6.17 -5.94 38.67
CA THR A 90 6.85 -5.78 39.95
C THR A 90 7.48 -7.11 40.35
N GLU A 91 8.80 -7.09 40.37
CA GLU A 91 9.69 -7.94 41.18
C GLU A 91 9.86 -9.41 40.75
N THR A 92 10.91 -9.60 39.95
CA THR A 92 11.75 -10.80 40.05
C THR A 92 12.49 -10.73 41.40
N GLU A 93 12.03 -11.46 42.41
CA GLU A 93 12.78 -11.59 43.68
C GLU A 93 14.14 -12.25 43.42
N ARG A 94 15.21 -11.44 43.55
CA ARG A 94 16.57 -11.91 43.83
C ARG A 94 17.10 -11.14 45.03
N TRP A 95 17.20 -11.81 46.19
CA TRP A 95 18.06 -11.40 47.30
C TRP A 95 18.65 -12.61 48.03
N VAL A 96 19.82 -12.38 48.66
CA VAL A 96 20.86 -13.33 49.13
C VAL A 96 21.76 -12.61 50.16
N ASP A 97 22.56 -13.24 51.03
CA ASP A 97 22.89 -14.68 51.28
C ASP A 97 22.90 -14.93 52.81
N VAL A 98 22.59 -16.15 53.28
CA VAL A 98 23.17 -16.73 54.53
C VAL A 98 23.42 -18.23 54.37
#